data_AF-A0AAJ1VIU2-F1
#
_entry.id   AF-A0AAJ1VIU2-F1
#
_cell.length_a   1.000
_cell.length_b   1.000
_cell.length_c   1.000
_cell.angle_alpha   90.00
_cell.angle_beta   90.00
_cell.angle_gamma   90.00
#
_symmetry.space_group_name_H-M   'P 1'
#
loop_
_entity.id
_entity.type
_entity.pdbx_description
1 polymer ?
#
loop_
_entity_poly.entity_id
_entity_poly.type
_entity_poly.pdbx_seq_one_letter_code
_entity_poly.pdbx_strand_id
1 'polypeptide(L)'
;MRFFIDEKNYFLSKILDESILFNYTTSWIFYDRNEDLHIDNYFEKDKKIYSFLWAYSEDNILSKIDEWKRAFKRYEIEIPKGMKQYQKDYYLNSGRKVYLDVVESDINSTEKMFKSFAAFNNAKHLAQIIVDHTVIFDDLDLTFLEDEKADKFKKYLSLLDSEFIHAIVLNGYHHAGELIKIFVHKKNNIILKNADSIPWNLFENTYVERNFSW
;
A
#
# COMPACT_ATOMS: atom_id res chain seq x y z
N MET A 1 8.60 10.06 -15.93
CA MET A 1 7.76 10.14 -14.73
C MET A 1 6.78 11.31 -14.82
N ARG A 2 5.52 11.08 -14.45
CA ARG A 2 4.46 12.11 -14.41
C ARG A 2 3.79 12.10 -13.05
N PHE A 3 3.49 13.29 -12.53
CA PHE A 3 2.98 13.49 -11.17
C PHE A 3 1.61 14.14 -11.24
N PHE A 4 0.63 13.53 -10.59
CA PHE A 4 -0.70 14.09 -10.53
C PHE A 4 -1.29 14.08 -9.12
N ILE A 5 -2.27 14.96 -8.89
CA ILE A 5 -3.13 14.96 -7.71
C ILE A 5 -4.59 14.87 -8.15
N ASP A 6 -5.37 14.06 -7.44
CA ASP A 6 -6.81 13.93 -7.64
C ASP A 6 -7.57 14.95 -6.78
N GLU A 7 -7.48 16.23 -7.15
CA GLU A 7 -8.10 17.33 -6.40
C GLU A 7 -9.62 17.16 -6.22
N LYS A 8 -10.25 16.46 -7.17
CA LYS A 8 -11.70 16.20 -7.21
C LYS A 8 -12.09 14.86 -6.60
N ASN A 9 -11.13 14.08 -6.10
CA ASN A 9 -11.32 12.76 -5.49
C ASN A 9 -12.09 11.76 -6.37
N TYR A 10 -11.94 11.85 -7.69
CA TYR A 10 -12.61 10.97 -8.64
C TYR A 10 -12.30 9.48 -8.45
N PHE A 11 -11.10 9.14 -7.97
CA PHE A 11 -10.76 7.75 -7.69
C PHE A 11 -11.46 7.25 -6.44
N LEU A 12 -11.32 7.97 -5.32
CA LEU A 12 -11.91 7.56 -4.04
C LEU A 12 -13.43 7.61 -4.09
N SER A 13 -14.04 8.52 -4.86
CA SER A 13 -15.49 8.62 -4.99
C SER A 13 -16.15 7.41 -5.66
N LYS A 14 -15.37 6.56 -6.34
CA LYS A 14 -15.87 5.28 -6.88
C LYS A 14 -16.07 4.23 -5.79
N ILE A 15 -15.51 4.44 -4.60
CA ILE A 15 -15.41 3.43 -3.53
C ILE A 15 -16.00 3.96 -2.20
N LEU A 16 -15.95 5.26 -1.97
CA LEU A 16 -16.31 5.90 -0.70
C LEU A 16 -17.45 6.91 -0.90
N ASP A 17 -18.26 7.04 0.15
CA ASP A 17 -19.31 8.05 0.24
C ASP A 17 -18.73 9.46 0.49
N GLU A 18 -19.46 10.49 0.07
CA GLU A 18 -19.02 11.90 0.11
C GLU A 18 -18.51 12.35 1.50
N SER A 19 -19.14 11.88 2.58
CA SER A 19 -18.76 12.23 3.95
C SER A 19 -17.32 11.86 4.31
N ILE A 20 -16.77 10.80 3.71
CA ILE A 20 -15.39 10.32 3.92
C ILE A 20 -14.42 11.04 2.96
N LEU A 21 -14.88 11.40 1.76
CA LEU A 21 -14.07 12.07 0.74
C LEU A 21 -13.59 13.46 1.16
N PHE A 22 -14.20 14.09 2.16
CA PHE A 22 -13.74 15.39 2.65
C PHE A 22 -12.33 15.33 3.28
N ASN A 23 -11.93 14.18 3.84
CA ASN A 23 -10.69 14.08 4.62
C ASN A 23 -9.49 13.64 3.79
N TYR A 24 -9.72 12.89 2.71
CA TYR A 24 -8.68 12.19 1.97
C TYR A 24 -8.56 12.66 0.52
N THR A 25 -7.39 12.48 -0.07
CA THR A 25 -7.12 12.64 -1.50
C THR A 25 -6.06 11.64 -1.96
N THR A 26 -5.75 11.65 -3.26
CA THR A 26 -4.75 10.77 -3.84
C THR A 26 -3.74 11.52 -4.69
N SER A 27 -2.47 11.18 -4.48
CA SER A 27 -1.33 11.64 -5.30
C SER A 27 -0.83 10.47 -6.14
N TRP A 28 -0.62 10.67 -7.43
CA TRP A 28 -0.32 9.65 -8.41
C TRP A 28 1.04 9.87 -9.06
N ILE A 29 1.83 8.82 -9.15
CA ILE A 29 3.07 8.79 -9.93
C ILE A 29 2.93 7.76 -11.02
N PHE A 30 3.09 8.19 -12.28
CA PHE A 30 3.21 7.32 -13.44
C PHE A 30 4.68 7.25 -13.85
N TYR A 31 5.21 6.04 -13.99
CA TYR A 31 6.62 5.82 -14.26
C TYR A 31 6.87 4.57 -15.10
N ASP A 32 7.96 4.57 -15.84
CA ASP A 32 8.41 3.39 -16.57
C ASP A 32 9.20 2.44 -15.67
N ARG A 33 9.23 1.15 -16.00
CA ARG A 33 9.97 0.12 -15.21
C ARG A 33 11.47 0.42 -15.04
N ASN A 34 12.04 1.17 -15.97
CA ASN A 34 13.45 1.51 -15.97
C ASN A 34 13.75 2.82 -15.23
N GLU A 35 12.71 3.57 -14.81
CA GLU A 35 12.90 4.78 -14.03
C GLU A 35 13.23 4.42 -12.57
N ASP A 36 14.23 5.10 -12.02
CA ASP A 36 14.52 5.03 -10.60
C ASP A 36 13.56 5.95 -9.85
N LEU A 37 12.56 5.33 -9.24
CA LEU A 37 11.66 6.01 -8.30
C LEU A 37 12.41 6.20 -6.97
N HIS A 38 12.37 7.43 -6.46
CA HIS A 38 12.90 7.85 -5.17
C HIS A 38 11.76 8.47 -4.35
N ILE A 39 10.97 7.62 -3.70
CA ILE A 39 9.77 7.98 -2.91
C ILE A 39 10.17 8.89 -1.76
N ASP A 40 11.38 8.74 -1.23
CA ASP A 40 11.90 9.52 -0.11
C ASP A 40 11.98 11.01 -0.43
N ASN A 41 12.13 11.38 -1.70
CA ASN A 41 12.08 12.76 -2.15
C ASN A 41 10.71 13.43 -1.94
N TYR A 42 9.64 12.67 -1.71
CA TYR A 42 8.27 13.18 -1.55
C TYR A 42 7.80 13.22 -0.09
N PHE A 43 8.62 12.74 0.84
CA PHE A 43 8.31 12.74 2.28
C PHE A 43 9.40 13.45 3.07
N GLU A 44 9.08 13.83 4.30
CA GLU A 44 10.09 14.35 5.22
C GLU A 44 11.16 13.28 5.50
N LYS A 45 12.34 13.73 5.93
CA LYS A 45 13.42 12.81 6.34
C LYS A 45 12.95 11.95 7.51
N ASP A 46 13.48 10.73 7.58
CA ASP A 46 13.26 9.75 8.66
C ASP A 46 11.88 9.05 8.69
N LYS A 47 11.03 9.24 7.67
CA LYS A 47 9.85 8.39 7.51
C LYS A 47 10.25 6.94 7.20
N LYS A 48 9.42 6.01 7.66
CA LYS A 48 9.57 4.57 7.40
C LYS A 48 8.41 4.07 6.56
N ILE A 49 8.65 2.99 5.83
CA ILE A 49 7.59 2.24 5.16
C ILE A 49 7.44 0.91 5.87
N TYR A 50 6.20 0.63 6.24
CA TYR A 50 5.76 -0.67 6.70
C TYR A 50 5.11 -1.34 5.52
N SER A 51 5.73 -2.43 5.06
CA SER A 51 5.20 -3.27 4.00
C SER A 51 4.61 -4.53 4.62
N PHE A 52 3.34 -4.81 4.30
CA PHE A 52 2.56 -5.90 4.89
C PHE A 52 2.24 -6.91 3.82
N LEU A 53 2.37 -8.18 4.18
CA LEU A 53 1.73 -9.27 3.46
C LEU A 53 0.78 -9.98 4.40
N TRP A 54 -0.40 -10.33 3.89
CA TRP A 54 -1.46 -10.95 4.69
C TRP A 54 -2.13 -12.11 3.94
N ALA A 55 -2.55 -13.14 4.67
CA ALA A 55 -3.30 -14.28 4.14
C ALA A 55 -4.21 -14.93 5.20
N TYR A 56 -5.39 -15.41 4.80
CA TYR A 56 -6.24 -16.29 5.63
C TYR A 56 -5.62 -17.69 5.78
N SER A 57 -6.04 -18.47 6.77
CA SER A 57 -5.44 -19.76 7.15
C SER A 57 -5.95 -21.03 6.45
N GLU A 58 -6.76 -20.95 5.39
CA GLU A 58 -7.37 -22.14 4.76
C GLU A 58 -6.34 -23.24 4.34
N ASP A 59 -6.78 -24.51 4.37
CA ASP A 59 -6.04 -25.76 4.63
C ASP A 59 -4.81 -26.15 3.75
N ASN A 60 -4.27 -25.26 2.92
CA ASN A 60 -2.97 -25.45 2.22
C ASN A 60 -1.97 -24.33 2.54
N ILE A 61 -2.15 -23.65 3.67
CA ILE A 61 -1.47 -22.40 3.99
C ILE A 61 0.01 -22.54 4.32
N LEU A 62 0.45 -23.66 4.89
CA LEU A 62 1.87 -23.88 5.12
C LEU A 62 2.63 -23.89 3.79
N SER A 63 2.07 -24.48 2.71
CA SER A 63 2.69 -24.44 1.39
C SER A 63 2.67 -23.04 0.80
N LYS A 64 1.60 -22.26 1.00
CA LYS A 64 1.53 -20.87 0.53
C LYS A 64 2.51 -19.97 1.29
N ILE A 65 2.52 -19.99 2.62
CA ILE A 65 3.49 -19.23 3.44
C ILE A 65 4.93 -19.61 3.06
N ASP A 66 5.20 -20.90 2.83
CA ASP A 66 6.50 -21.33 2.32
C ASP A 66 6.75 -20.81 0.89
N GLU A 67 5.76 -20.78 0.01
CA GLU A 67 5.82 -20.14 -1.31
C GLU A 67 6.03 -18.63 -1.23
N TRP A 68 5.57 -17.93 -0.19
CA TRP A 68 5.71 -16.48 0.04
C TRP A 68 7.06 -16.12 0.68
N LYS A 69 7.54 -16.90 1.66
CA LYS A 69 8.94 -16.87 2.12
C LYS A 69 9.87 -17.21 0.96
N ARG A 70 9.48 -18.17 0.12
CA ARG A 70 10.12 -18.45 -1.16
C ARG A 70 9.88 -17.33 -2.18
N ALA A 71 8.83 -16.51 -2.12
CA ALA A 71 8.61 -15.40 -3.05
C ALA A 71 9.57 -14.25 -2.72
N PHE A 72 9.73 -13.87 -1.44
CA PHE A 72 10.83 -13.00 -1.02
C PHE A 72 12.18 -13.57 -1.50
N LYS A 73 12.40 -14.89 -1.37
CA LYS A 73 13.65 -15.56 -1.79
C LYS A 73 13.79 -15.77 -3.31
N ARG A 74 12.71 -15.93 -4.08
CA ARG A 74 12.65 -16.24 -5.52
C ARG A 74 12.59 -14.97 -6.37
N TYR A 75 12.05 -13.88 -5.83
CA TYR A 75 12.12 -12.54 -6.42
C TYR A 75 13.35 -11.76 -5.97
N GLU A 76 14.32 -12.45 -5.34
CA GLU A 76 15.60 -11.90 -4.88
C GLU A 76 15.45 -10.68 -3.97
N ILE A 77 14.35 -10.60 -3.22
CA ILE A 77 14.18 -9.60 -2.18
C ILE A 77 14.99 -10.05 -0.98
N GLU A 78 16.30 -9.79 -1.03
CA GLU A 78 17.14 -9.89 0.14
C GLU A 78 16.67 -8.86 1.16
N ILE A 79 16.09 -9.32 2.27
CA ILE A 79 15.81 -8.45 3.40
C ILE A 79 17.17 -8.12 4.04
N PRO A 80 17.65 -6.87 3.99
CA PRO A 80 18.96 -6.51 4.53
C PRO A 80 19.04 -6.82 6.02
N LYS A 81 20.22 -7.20 6.51
CA LYS A 81 20.49 -7.64 7.90
C LYS A 81 20.21 -6.61 9.02
N GLY A 82 19.58 -5.47 8.73
CA GLY A 82 19.20 -4.43 9.70
C GLY A 82 17.72 -4.08 9.73
N MET A 83 16.88 -4.71 8.91
CA MET A 83 15.44 -4.44 8.91
C MET A 83 14.72 -5.13 10.06
N LYS A 84 13.76 -4.44 10.67
CA LYS A 84 12.89 -5.06 11.67
C LYS A 84 11.78 -5.81 10.97
N GLN A 85 11.57 -7.05 11.41
CA GLN A 85 10.48 -7.89 10.95
C GLN A 85 9.54 -8.15 12.11
N TYR A 86 8.25 -8.05 11.84
CA TYR A 86 7.20 -8.39 12.79
C TYR A 86 6.34 -9.47 12.15
N GLN A 87 5.99 -10.48 12.94
CA GLN A 87 5.00 -11.48 12.57
C GLN A 87 3.86 -11.41 13.58
N LYS A 88 2.64 -11.25 13.07
CA LYS A 88 1.44 -11.26 13.90
C LYS A 88 0.46 -12.27 13.35
N ASP A 89 0.04 -13.17 14.24
CA ASP A 89 -1.05 -14.09 14.01
C ASP A 89 -2.31 -13.49 14.64
N TYR A 90 -3.39 -13.35 13.86
CA TYR A 90 -4.64 -12.75 14.30
C TYR A 90 -5.80 -13.73 14.11
N TYR A 91 -6.71 -13.82 15.08
CA TYR A 91 -7.94 -14.62 14.97
C TYR A 91 -9.12 -13.70 14.75
N LEU A 92 -9.80 -13.89 13.63
CA LEU A 92 -11.04 -13.21 13.30
C LEU A 92 -12.22 -13.83 14.06
N ASN A 93 -13.34 -13.11 14.20
CA ASN A 93 -14.49 -13.61 14.99
C ASN A 93 -15.11 -14.88 14.39
N SER A 94 -15.00 -15.06 13.09
CA SER A 94 -15.36 -16.27 12.32
C SER A 94 -14.48 -17.49 12.63
N GLY A 95 -13.45 -17.35 13.48
CA GLY A 95 -12.48 -18.40 13.78
C GLY A 95 -11.40 -18.57 12.72
N ARG A 96 -11.48 -17.81 11.60
CA ARG A 96 -10.43 -17.76 10.58
C ARG A 96 -9.18 -17.08 11.14
N LYS A 97 -8.03 -17.71 10.93
CA LYS A 97 -6.75 -17.12 11.30
C LYS A 97 -6.16 -16.33 10.13
N VAL A 98 -5.55 -15.18 10.44
CA VAL A 98 -4.84 -14.33 9.51
C VAL A 98 -3.37 -14.29 9.91
N TYR A 99 -2.50 -14.55 8.94
CA TYR A 99 -1.06 -14.37 9.07
C TYR A 99 -0.69 -13.03 8.50
N LEU A 100 0.13 -12.28 9.24
CA LEU A 100 0.63 -10.99 8.84
C LEU A 100 2.14 -10.92 9.04
N ASP A 101 2.87 -10.80 7.93
CA ASP A 101 4.30 -10.57 7.90
C ASP A 101 4.56 -9.12 7.53
N VAL A 102 5.39 -8.45 8.33
CA VAL A 102 5.62 -7.01 8.23
C VAL A 102 7.10 -6.74 8.18
N VAL A 103 7.49 -5.92 7.21
CA VAL A 103 8.86 -5.41 7.10
C VAL A 103 8.82 -3.90 7.35
N GLU A 104 9.50 -3.47 8.39
CA GLU A 104 9.82 -2.06 8.63
C GLU A 104 11.15 -1.75 7.97
N SER A 105 11.13 -0.72 7.12
CA SER A 105 12.31 -0.27 6.42
C SER A 105 12.28 1.23 6.17
N ASP A 106 13.43 1.82 5.91
CA ASP A 106 13.47 3.15 5.32
C ASP A 106 12.90 3.12 3.89
N ILE A 107 12.48 4.29 3.40
CA ILE A 107 11.84 4.42 2.09
C ILE A 107 12.76 3.91 0.96
N ASN A 108 14.02 4.29 0.96
CA ASN A 108 14.98 3.91 -0.10
C ASN A 108 15.17 2.40 -0.19
N SER A 109 15.23 1.72 0.95
CA SER A 109 15.37 0.27 0.98
C SER A 109 14.09 -0.44 0.49
N THR A 110 12.90 0.06 0.83
CA THR A 110 11.63 -0.45 0.28
C THR A 110 11.63 -0.39 -1.24
N GLU A 111 12.06 0.72 -1.82
CA GLU A 111 12.03 0.87 -3.28
C GLU A 111 12.90 -0.13 -3.99
N LYS A 112 14.12 -0.33 -3.49
CA LYS A 112 15.04 -1.36 -4.02
C LYS A 112 14.42 -2.76 -3.90
N MET A 113 13.83 -3.06 -2.75
CA MET A 113 13.21 -4.36 -2.48
C MET A 113 12.02 -4.64 -3.41
N PHE A 114 11.18 -3.64 -3.65
CA PHE A 114 9.95 -3.82 -4.42
C PHE A 114 10.03 -3.35 -5.88
N LYS A 115 11.21 -2.90 -6.35
CA LYS A 115 11.44 -2.50 -7.76
C LYS A 115 11.07 -3.61 -8.75
N SER A 116 11.35 -4.88 -8.38
CA SER A 116 11.02 -6.07 -9.17
C SER A 116 9.59 -6.59 -8.94
N PHE A 117 8.91 -6.11 -7.89
CA PHE A 117 7.51 -6.43 -7.60
C PHE A 117 6.60 -5.61 -8.52
N ALA A 118 6.60 -5.97 -9.80
CA ALA A 118 5.59 -5.48 -10.72
C ALA A 118 4.20 -5.94 -10.24
N ALA A 119 3.24 -5.01 -10.23
CA ALA A 119 1.84 -5.28 -9.89
C ALA A 119 1.28 -6.52 -10.62
N PHE A 120 1.80 -6.81 -11.81
CA PHE A 120 1.34 -7.88 -12.71
C PHE A 120 1.27 -9.30 -12.13
N ASN A 121 1.99 -9.68 -11.07
CA ASN A 121 1.98 -11.08 -10.60
C ASN A 121 1.84 -11.30 -9.08
N ASN A 122 2.36 -10.44 -8.19
CA ASN A 122 2.49 -10.80 -6.76
C ASN A 122 2.09 -9.71 -5.74
N ALA A 123 1.62 -8.54 -6.18
CA ALA A 123 1.34 -7.41 -5.28
C ALA A 123 -0.04 -7.45 -4.61
N LYS A 124 -0.92 -8.40 -4.98
CA LYS A 124 -2.32 -8.49 -4.50
C LYS A 124 -2.46 -8.47 -2.96
N HIS A 125 -1.47 -9.00 -2.25
CA HIS A 125 -1.44 -9.04 -0.78
C HIS A 125 -0.47 -8.03 -0.15
N LEU A 126 0.26 -7.25 -0.96
CA LEU A 126 1.25 -6.28 -0.51
C LEU A 126 0.62 -4.92 -0.18
N ALA A 127 0.14 -4.75 1.04
CA ALA A 127 -0.22 -3.41 1.52
C ALA A 127 1.06 -2.67 1.93
N GLN A 128 1.07 -1.34 1.84
CA GLN A 128 2.15 -0.55 2.41
C GLN A 128 1.60 0.75 3.00
N ILE A 129 2.16 1.15 4.13
CA ILE A 129 1.89 2.46 4.75
C ILE A 129 3.20 3.18 5.01
N ILE A 130 3.15 4.50 4.94
CA ILE A 130 4.25 5.41 5.24
C ILE A 130 3.95 6.04 6.58
N VAL A 131 4.90 5.94 7.50
CA VAL A 131 4.71 6.33 8.89
C VAL A 131 5.88 7.13 9.43
N ASP A 132 5.61 7.81 10.53
CA ASP A 132 6.65 8.33 11.40
C ASP A 132 7.44 7.20 12.06
N HIS A 133 8.69 7.49 12.40
CA HIS A 133 9.66 6.53 12.95
C HIS A 133 9.20 5.76 14.22
N THR A 134 8.11 6.20 14.85
CA THR A 134 7.50 5.71 16.11
C THR A 134 6.11 5.11 15.89
N VAL A 135 5.99 3.98 15.20
CA VAL A 135 4.75 3.19 15.19
C VAL A 135 4.95 1.87 15.91
N ILE A 136 4.11 1.62 16.93
CA ILE A 136 3.96 0.32 17.55
C ILE A 136 2.97 -0.47 16.69
N PHE A 137 3.51 -1.45 15.98
CA PHE A 137 2.76 -2.19 14.99
C PHE A 137 1.68 -3.10 15.60
N ASP A 138 1.87 -3.50 16.86
CA ASP A 138 1.02 -4.47 17.54
C ASP A 138 -0.44 -4.01 17.70
N ASP A 139 -0.72 -2.71 17.56
CA ASP A 139 -2.06 -2.12 17.71
C ASP A 139 -2.90 -2.12 16.43
N LEU A 140 -2.38 -2.64 15.30
CA LEU A 140 -3.18 -2.71 14.07
C LEU A 140 -4.36 -3.67 14.26
N ASP A 141 -5.57 -3.11 14.20
CA ASP A 141 -6.83 -3.84 14.19
C ASP A 141 -7.09 -4.41 12.79
N LEU A 142 -7.14 -5.74 12.69
CA LEU A 142 -7.41 -6.48 11.46
C LEU A 142 -8.80 -7.13 11.44
N THR A 143 -9.67 -6.82 12.41
CA THR A 143 -11.07 -7.32 12.41
C THR A 143 -11.80 -6.96 11.12
N PHE A 144 -11.46 -5.82 10.51
CA PHE A 144 -12.07 -5.37 9.26
C PHE A 144 -11.91 -6.37 8.11
N LEU A 145 -10.99 -7.33 8.19
CA LEU A 145 -10.85 -8.37 7.17
C LEU A 145 -12.07 -9.29 7.06
N GLU A 146 -13.00 -9.26 8.02
CA GLU A 146 -14.29 -9.94 7.95
C GLU A 146 -15.36 -9.15 7.20
N ASP A 147 -15.15 -7.85 7.02
CA ASP A 147 -16.18 -6.96 6.48
C ASP A 147 -16.44 -7.20 4.99
N GLU A 148 -17.51 -6.60 4.47
CA GLU A 148 -17.75 -6.49 3.03
C GLU A 148 -16.61 -5.71 2.35
N LYS A 149 -16.38 -5.98 1.05
CA LYS A 149 -15.25 -5.42 0.30
C LYS A 149 -15.10 -3.90 0.46
N ALA A 150 -16.18 -3.15 0.27
CA ALA A 150 -16.16 -1.69 0.38
C ALA A 150 -15.79 -1.22 1.80
N ASP A 151 -16.25 -1.93 2.82
CA ASP A 151 -15.99 -1.61 4.22
C ASP A 151 -14.55 -1.94 4.64
N LYS A 152 -13.94 -2.97 4.05
CA LYS A 152 -12.49 -3.25 4.20
C LYS A 152 -11.64 -2.07 3.80
N PHE A 153 -11.93 -1.47 2.64
CA PHE A 153 -11.16 -0.33 2.17
C PHE A 153 -11.37 0.89 3.06
N LYS A 154 -12.63 1.18 3.46
CA LYS A 154 -12.94 2.27 4.41
C LYS A 154 -12.14 2.12 5.71
N LYS A 155 -12.10 0.92 6.28
CA LYS A 155 -11.33 0.62 7.50
C LYS A 155 -9.83 0.73 7.28
N TYR A 156 -9.32 0.25 6.16
CA TYR A 156 -7.91 0.42 5.81
C TYR A 156 -7.54 1.90 5.68
N LEU A 157 -8.39 2.73 5.06
CA LEU A 157 -8.19 4.17 4.98
C LEU A 157 -8.25 4.86 6.33
N SER A 158 -9.07 4.38 7.28
CA SER A 158 -9.14 4.96 8.62
C SER A 158 -7.83 4.88 9.40
N LEU A 159 -6.87 4.05 8.96
CA LEU A 159 -5.51 4.09 9.50
C LEU A 159 -4.86 5.47 9.31
N LEU A 160 -5.20 6.19 8.24
CA LEU A 160 -4.73 7.55 7.99
C LEU A 160 -5.23 8.54 9.06
N ASP A 161 -6.28 8.23 9.81
CA ASP A 161 -6.75 9.08 10.91
C ASP A 161 -5.75 9.15 12.06
N SER A 162 -4.88 8.13 12.21
CA SER A 162 -3.73 8.17 13.12
C SER A 162 -2.76 9.31 12.77
N GLU A 163 -2.21 9.98 13.78
CA GLU A 163 -1.24 11.06 13.58
C GLU A 163 0.09 10.55 13.01
N PHE A 164 0.41 9.28 13.21
CA PHE A 164 1.70 8.69 12.81
C PHE A 164 1.70 8.12 11.39
N ILE A 165 0.54 8.03 10.72
CA ILE A 165 0.42 7.45 9.37
C ILE A 165 0.21 8.58 8.36
N HIS A 166 1.18 8.73 7.47
CA HIS A 166 1.22 9.82 6.50
C HIS A 166 0.50 9.48 5.20
N ALA A 167 0.68 8.25 4.73
CA ALA A 167 0.10 7.79 3.48
C ALA A 167 -0.08 6.28 3.45
N ILE A 168 -1.09 5.84 2.71
CA ILE A 168 -1.25 4.47 2.23
C ILE A 168 -0.72 4.42 0.80
N VAL A 169 0.10 3.43 0.49
CA VAL A 169 0.62 3.24 -0.87
C VAL A 169 -0.18 2.15 -1.57
N LEU A 170 -0.77 2.50 -2.71
CA LEU A 170 -1.38 1.55 -3.63
C LEU A 170 -0.52 1.46 -4.90
N ASN A 171 -0.44 0.26 -5.46
CA ASN A 171 0.30 -0.01 -6.68
C ASN A 171 -0.69 -0.28 -7.82
N GLY A 172 -0.31 0.04 -9.04
CA GLY A 172 -1.15 -0.16 -10.21
C GLY A 172 -0.37 -0.14 -11.51
N TYR A 173 -1.09 -0.19 -12.61
CA TYR A 173 -0.53 0.00 -13.94
C TYR A 173 -1.53 0.72 -14.85
N HIS A 174 -1.00 1.44 -15.83
CA HIS A 174 -1.77 2.02 -16.91
C HIS A 174 -1.74 1.07 -18.12
N HIS A 175 -2.82 1.01 -18.91
CA HIS A 175 -2.87 0.11 -20.08
C HIS A 175 -1.78 0.39 -21.14
N ALA A 176 -1.18 1.60 -21.14
CA ALA A 176 -0.04 1.91 -22.01
C ALA A 176 1.30 1.32 -21.53
N GLY A 177 1.32 0.57 -20.43
CA GLY A 177 2.52 -0.13 -19.92
C GLY A 177 3.26 0.56 -18.78
N GLU A 178 2.85 1.79 -18.41
CA GLU A 178 3.40 2.51 -17.26
C GLU A 178 2.98 1.85 -15.95
N LEU A 179 3.89 1.84 -14.98
CA LEU A 179 3.58 1.52 -13.59
C LEU A 179 3.00 2.73 -12.89
N ILE A 180 2.17 2.48 -11.88
CA ILE A 180 1.52 3.52 -11.10
C ILE A 180 1.81 3.28 -9.62
N LYS A 181 2.17 4.35 -8.92
CA LYS A 181 2.14 4.39 -7.46
C LYS A 181 1.21 5.50 -7.00
N ILE A 182 0.28 5.15 -6.13
CA ILE A 182 -0.76 6.06 -5.63
C ILE A 182 -0.55 6.20 -4.12
N PHE A 183 -0.45 7.42 -3.65
CA PHE A 183 -0.46 7.73 -2.22
C PHE A 183 -1.87 8.20 -1.87
N VAL A 184 -2.56 7.45 -1.02
CA VAL A 184 -3.78 7.94 -0.38
C VAL A 184 -3.38 8.60 0.93
N HIS A 185 -3.79 9.85 1.12
CA HIS A 185 -3.36 10.65 2.27
C HIS A 185 -4.42 11.66 2.67
N LYS A 186 -4.27 12.22 3.88
CA LYS A 186 -5.11 13.34 4.32
C LYS A 186 -4.87 14.57 3.43
N LYS A 187 -5.91 15.36 3.15
CA LYS A 187 -5.81 16.54 2.26
C LYS A 187 -4.86 17.62 2.75
N ASN A 188 -4.63 17.71 4.06
CA ASN A 188 -3.68 18.64 4.66
C ASN A 188 -2.22 18.18 4.53
N ASN A 189 -1.97 16.93 4.14
CA ASN A 189 -0.63 16.40 3.88
C ASN A 189 -0.29 16.59 2.40
N ILE A 190 0.74 17.38 2.10
CA ILE A 190 1.21 17.60 0.72
C ILE A 190 2.37 16.64 0.45
N ILE A 191 2.15 15.64 -0.41
CA ILE A 191 3.18 14.65 -0.79
C ILE A 191 3.89 15.08 -2.08
N LEU A 192 3.13 15.34 -3.15
CA LEU A 192 3.68 15.76 -4.45
C LEU A 192 3.51 17.27 -4.64
N LYS A 193 4.56 18.04 -4.36
CA LYS A 193 4.57 19.48 -4.65
C LYS A 193 4.56 19.70 -6.17
N ASN A 194 3.73 20.63 -6.65
CA ASN A 194 3.59 20.98 -8.07
C ASN A 194 3.07 19.85 -8.98
N ALA A 195 2.32 18.88 -8.44
CA ALA A 195 1.63 17.90 -9.26
C ALA A 195 0.47 18.55 -10.04
N ASP A 196 0.26 18.09 -11.28
CA ASP A 196 -0.87 18.53 -12.09
C ASP A 196 -2.18 17.87 -11.62
N SER A 197 -3.33 18.49 -11.88
CA SER A 197 -4.61 17.78 -11.69
C SER A 197 -4.68 16.59 -12.65
N ILE A 198 -4.99 15.40 -12.12
CA ILE A 198 -5.14 14.21 -12.96
C ILE A 198 -6.35 14.35 -13.92
N PRO A 199 -6.17 14.16 -15.24
CA PRO A 199 -7.28 14.20 -16.19
C PRO A 199 -8.10 12.90 -16.14
N TRP A 200 -9.41 13.02 -16.39
CA TRP A 200 -10.37 11.91 -16.25
C TRP A 200 -10.01 10.67 -17.10
N ASN A 201 -9.52 10.88 -18.32
CA ASN A 201 -9.16 9.83 -19.26
C ASN A 201 -8.00 8.94 -18.77
N LEU A 202 -7.16 9.41 -17.84
CA LEU A 202 -6.13 8.56 -17.23
C LEU A 202 -6.77 7.51 -16.33
N PHE A 203 -7.77 7.87 -15.51
CA PHE A 203 -8.41 6.92 -14.59
C PHE A 203 -9.04 5.73 -15.30
N GLU A 204 -9.73 5.96 -16.40
CA GLU A 204 -10.42 4.91 -17.16
C GLU A 204 -9.47 3.84 -17.69
N ASN A 205 -8.19 4.19 -17.84
CA ASN A 205 -7.17 3.31 -18.39
C ASN A 205 -6.19 2.79 -17.33
N THR A 206 -6.56 2.88 -16.05
CA THR A 206 -5.73 2.42 -14.93
C THR A 206 -6.32 1.19 -14.26
N TYR A 207 -5.45 0.26 -13.89
CA TYR A 207 -5.76 -0.81 -12.94
C TYR A 207 -5.02 -0.52 -11.64
N VAL A 208 -5.74 -0.62 -10.51
CA VAL A 208 -5.20 -0.42 -9.15
C VAL A 208 -5.37 -1.71 -8.37
N GLU A 209 -4.29 -2.16 -7.75
CA GLU A 209 -4.30 -3.34 -6.89
C GLU A 209 -5.19 -3.13 -5.66
N ARG A 210 -6.00 -4.15 -5.37
CA ARG A 210 -6.96 -4.12 -4.26
C ARG A 210 -6.44 -4.94 -3.10
N ASN A 211 -5.45 -4.39 -2.40
CA ASN A 211 -4.93 -4.95 -1.17
C ASN A 211 -6.08 -5.27 -0.20
N PHE A 212 -6.02 -6.34 0.59
CA PHE A 212 -7.17 -6.76 1.42
C PHE A 212 -8.43 -7.21 0.65
N SER A 213 -8.35 -7.35 -0.68
CA SER A 213 -9.42 -7.83 -1.56
C SER A 213 -10.72 -7.02 -1.49
N TRP A 214 -10.63 -5.70 -1.35
CA TRP A 214 -11.76 -4.78 -1.50
C TRP A 214 -12.24 -4.64 -2.96
#